data_AF-Q94791-F1
#
_entry.id   AF-Q94791-F1
#
_cell.length_a   1.000
_cell.length_b   1.000
_cell.length_c   1.000
_cell.angle_alpha   90.00
_cell.angle_beta   90.00
_cell.angle_gamma   90.00
#
_symmetry.space_group_name_H-M   'P 1'
#
loop_
_entity.id
_entity.type
_entity.pdbx_description
1 polymer ?
#
loop_
_entity_poly.entity_id
_entity_poly.type
_entity_poly.pdbx_seq_one_letter_code
_entity_poly.pdbx_strand_id
1 'polypeptide(L)' 'AANARERRRMNGLNEAFDRLRQVIPSLDADHKLSKFETLQMAQTY' A
#
# COMPACT_ATOMS: atom_id res chain seq x y z
N ALA A 1 -11.31 21.61 -9.37
CA ALA A 1 -11.32 20.37 -10.20
C ALA A 1 -10.04 19.53 -10.07
N ALA A 2 -8.83 20.11 -10.13
CA ALA A 2 -7.56 19.36 -10.08
C ALA A 2 -7.35 18.54 -8.79
N ASN A 3 -7.55 19.15 -7.61
CA ASN A 3 -7.35 18.46 -6.32
C ASN A 3 -8.25 17.23 -6.15
N ALA A 4 -9.46 17.27 -6.70
CA ALA A 4 -10.39 16.13 -6.65
C ALA A 4 -9.88 14.96 -7.51
N ARG A 5 -9.28 15.25 -8.67
CA ARG A 5 -8.66 14.22 -9.53
C ARG A 5 -7.46 13.59 -8.85
N GLU A 6 -6.59 14.42 -8.26
CA GLU A 6 -5.40 13.90 -7.57
C GLU A 6 -5.77 13.04 -6.35
N ARG A 7 -6.81 13.44 -5.61
CA ARG A 7 -7.34 12.63 -4.52
C ARG A 7 -7.83 11.26 -4.99
N ARG A 8 -8.56 11.19 -6.12
CA ARG A 8 -9.01 9.90 -6.69
C ARG A 8 -7.84 9.04 -7.14
N ARG A 9 -6.84 9.62 -7.80
CA ARG A 9 -5.61 8.92 -8.19
C ARG A 9 -4.90 8.33 -6.97
N MET A 10 -4.74 9.13 -5.91
CA MET A 10 -4.10 8.69 -4.67
C MET A 10 -4.90 7.61 -3.94
N ASN A 11 -6.23 7.66 -3.98
CA ASN A 11 -7.08 6.60 -3.43
C ASN A 11 -6.83 5.26 -4.13
N GLY A 12 -6.78 5.25 -5.47
CA GLY A 12 -6.47 4.02 -6.22
C GLY A 12 -5.08 3.48 -5.92
N LEU A 13 -4.09 4.37 -5.75
CA LEU A 13 -2.73 3.97 -5.33
C LEU A 13 -2.75 3.33 -3.93
N ASN A 14 -3.45 3.94 -2.97
CA ASN A 14 -3.53 3.42 -1.61
C ASN A 14 -4.24 2.05 -1.57
N GLU A 15 -5.28 1.86 -2.37
CA GLU A 15 -5.98 0.58 -2.51
C GLU A 15 -5.05 -0.52 -3.07
N ALA A 16 -4.24 -0.20 -4.08
CA ALA A 16 -3.26 -1.13 -4.61
C ALA A 16 -2.22 -1.53 -3.55
N PHE A 17 -1.75 -0.57 -2.74
CA PHE A 17 -0.88 -0.84 -1.61
C PHE A 17 -1.54 -1.73 -0.56
N ASP A 18 -2.84 -1.54 -0.28
CA ASP A 18 -3.57 -2.37 0.68
C ASP A 18 -3.74 -3.81 0.19
N ARG A 19 -4.00 -4.02 -1.11
CA ARG A 19 -4.02 -5.36 -1.71
C ARG A 19 -2.64 -6.04 -1.66
N LEU A 20 -1.57 -5.28 -1.91
CA LEU A 20 -0.21 -5.81 -1.84
C LEU A 20 0.15 -6.25 -0.40
N ARG A 21 -0.28 -5.51 0.62
CA ARG A 21 -0.06 -5.90 2.02
C ARG A 21 -0.74 -7.22 2.41
N GLN A 22 -1.85 -7.58 1.77
CA GLN A 22 -2.57 -8.83 2.07
C GLN A 22 -1.81 -10.09 1.66
N VAL A 23 -0.90 -9.98 0.68
CA VAL A 23 -0.14 -11.12 0.15
C VAL A 23 1.29 -11.16 0.68
N ILE A 24 1.75 -10.09 1.33
CA ILE A 24 3.07 -10.06 1.97
C ILE A 24 2.95 -10.71 3.36
N PRO A 25 3.82 -11.67 3.71
CA PRO A 25 3.85 -12.22 5.06
C PRO A 25 4.22 -11.12 6.07
N SER A 26 3.29 -10.79 6.98
CA SER A 26 3.52 -9.84 8.08
C SER A 26 3.54 -10.57 9.42
N LEU A 27 4.50 -10.23 10.29
CA LEU A 27 4.64 -10.79 11.64
C LEU A 27 3.50 -10.33 12.57
N ASP A 28 3.00 -9.12 12.37
CA ASP A 28 1.89 -8.55 13.14
C ASP A 28 0.72 -8.23 12.19
N ALA A 29 -0.41 -8.93 12.37
CA ALA A 29 -1.61 -8.72 11.58
C ALA A 29 -2.24 -7.33 11.78
N ASP A 30 -1.90 -6.66 12.90
CA ASP A 30 -2.38 -5.31 13.24
C ASP A 30 -1.43 -4.20 12.75
N HIS A 31 -0.21 -4.55 12.33
CA HIS A 31 0.77 -3.56 11.88
C HIS A 31 0.68 -3.29 10.37
N LYS A 32 0.09 -2.15 10.02
CA LYS A 32 0.08 -1.68 8.62
C LYS A 32 1.46 -1.15 8.21
N LEU A 33 2.19 -1.97 7.44
CA LEU A 33 3.48 -1.58 6.84
C LEU A 33 3.41 -0.25 6.10
N SER A 34 4.44 0.59 6.21
CA SER A 34 4.56 1.79 5.39
C SER A 34 4.67 1.44 3.90
N LYS A 35 4.52 2.44 3.01
CA LYS A 35 4.66 2.21 1.56
C LYS A 35 6.04 1.69 1.19
N PHE A 36 7.09 2.23 1.83
CA PHE A 36 8.46 1.81 1.58
C PHE A 36 8.68 0.36 2.03
N GLU A 37 8.30 0.03 3.27
CA GLU A 37 8.43 -1.33 3.80
C GLU A 37 7.63 -2.34 2.97
N THR A 38 6.41 -1.98 2.55
CA THR A 38 5.59 -2.84 1.67
C THR A 38 6.34 -3.16 0.36
N LEU A 39 6.99 -2.17 -0.27
CA LEU A 39 7.75 -2.40 -1.50
C LEU A 39 9.04 -3.18 -1.27
N GLN A 40 9.74 -2.92 -0.15
CA GLN A 40 10.96 -3.63 0.20
C GLN A 40 10.67 -5.11 0.46
N MET A 41 9.63 -5.40 1.23
CA MET A 41 9.16 -6.75 1.51
C MET A 41 8.71 -7.45 0.21
N ALA A 42 7.92 -6.79 -0.63
CA ALA A 42 7.48 -7.36 -1.91
C ALA A 42 8.61 -7.69 -2.88
N GLN A 43 9.74 -6.98 -2.82
CA GLN A 43 10.92 -7.27 -3.65
C GLN A 43 11.78 -8.41 -3.09
N THR A 44 11.70 -8.63 -1.78
CA THR A 44 12.48 -9.66 -1.08
C THR A 44 11.71 -10.99 -0.98
N TYR A 45 10.39 -10.94 -1.17
CA TYR A 45 9.49 -12.08 -1.27
C TYR A 45 9.51 -12.69 -2.67
#